data_AF-A0A7L1ZYR7-F1
#
_entry.id   AF-A0A7L1ZYR7-F1
#
_cell.length_a   1.000
_cell.length_b   1.000
_cell.length_c   1.000
_cell.angle_alpha   90.00
_cell.angle_beta   90.00
_cell.angle_gamma   90.00
#
_symmetry.space_group_name_H-M   'P 1'
#
loop_
_entity.id
_entity.type
_entity.pdbx_description
1 polymer ?
#
loop_
_entity_poly.entity_id
_entity_poly.type
_entity_poly.pdbx_seq_one_letter_code
_entity_poly.pdbx_strand_id
1 'polypeptide(L)'
;LQQVVAAINAGIIPLGNTSAQISHWDLGSSFFFAGTVITTIGFGNISPRTQGGKIFCIIYALLGIPLFGFLLAGVGDQLGTIFGKGIAKVEDTFVKWNVSQTKIRIISTIIFILFGCVLFVALPAVIFKHIEGWNTLDAIYFVVITLTTIGFGDYVAGGSDIEYLDFYKPVVWFWILVGLAYFAAVLSMIGDWLRVISKKTKEEVRLF
;
A
#
# COMPACT_ATOMS: atom_id res chain seq x y z
N LEU A 1 32.15 -12.20 -12.14
CA LEU A 1 30.91 -11.39 -12.21
C LEU A 1 29.69 -12.14 -11.63
N GLN A 2 29.34 -13.34 -12.12
CA GLN A 2 28.18 -14.11 -11.63
C GLN A 2 28.18 -14.38 -10.12
N GLN A 3 29.33 -14.74 -9.53
CA GLN A 3 29.43 -14.96 -8.08
C GLN A 3 29.18 -13.68 -7.27
N VAL A 4 29.64 -12.52 -7.77
CA VAL A 4 29.41 -11.22 -7.13
C VAL A 4 27.93 -10.86 -7.20
N VAL A 5 27.28 -11.07 -8.36
CA VAL A 5 25.83 -10.88 -8.51
C VAL A 5 25.05 -11.81 -7.58
N ALA A 6 25.46 -13.07 -7.45
CA ALA A 6 24.83 -14.03 -6.54
C ALA A 6 24.98 -13.62 -5.06
N ALA A 7 26.15 -13.11 -4.68
CA ALA A 7 26.42 -12.60 -3.34
C ALA A 7 25.59 -11.34 -3.02
N ILE A 8 25.51 -10.39 -3.96
CA ILE A 8 24.66 -9.18 -3.82
C ILE A 8 23.19 -9.58 -3.67
N ASN A 9 22.71 -10.53 -4.47
CA ASN A 9 21.35 -11.07 -4.35
C ASN A 9 21.09 -11.79 -3.02
N ALA A 10 22.14 -12.24 -2.32
CA ALA A 10 22.04 -12.80 -0.98
C ALA A 10 22.10 -11.73 0.12
N GLY A 11 22.22 -10.44 -0.24
CA GLY A 11 22.32 -9.31 0.68
C GLY A 11 23.76 -9.00 1.13
N ILE A 12 24.78 -9.58 0.48
CA ILE A 12 26.18 -9.32 0.84
C ILE A 12 26.61 -8.00 0.19
N ILE A 13 27.05 -7.04 0.99
CA ILE A 13 27.65 -5.77 0.53
C ILE A 13 29.16 -5.99 0.35
N PRO A 14 29.70 -6.02 -0.87
CA PRO A 14 31.12 -6.30 -1.11
C PRO A 14 32.02 -5.05 -1.01
N LEU A 15 31.57 -4.01 -0.29
CA LEU A 15 32.26 -2.72 -0.19
C LEU A 15 32.68 -2.48 1.27
N GLY A 16 33.99 -2.41 1.53
CA GLY A 16 34.57 -1.98 2.80
C GLY A 16 35.17 -3.08 3.68
N ASN A 17 36.06 -2.68 4.60
CA ASN A 17 36.71 -3.52 5.62
C ASN A 17 35.81 -3.74 6.87
N THR A 18 34.50 -3.60 6.71
CA THR A 18 33.52 -3.72 7.80
C THR A 18 33.00 -5.15 7.88
N SER A 19 33.56 -5.92 8.80
CA SER A 19 33.18 -7.31 9.11
C SER A 19 31.88 -7.45 9.90
N ALA A 20 31.22 -6.35 10.26
CA ALA A 20 29.92 -6.34 10.93
C ALA A 20 28.79 -6.17 9.90
N GLN A 21 28.29 -7.28 9.36
CA GLN A 21 27.09 -7.26 8.51
C GLN A 21 25.84 -7.32 9.39
N ILE A 22 24.93 -6.37 9.22
CA ILE A 22 23.59 -6.43 9.83
C ILE A 22 22.83 -7.58 9.16
N SER A 23 22.21 -8.45 9.96
CA SER A 23 21.47 -9.60 9.43
C SER A 23 20.20 -9.13 8.71
N HIS A 24 20.06 -9.48 7.43
CA HIS A 24 18.82 -9.29 6.65
C HIS A 24 17.63 -10.11 7.15
N TRP A 25 17.86 -11.05 8.09
CA TRP A 25 16.83 -11.91 8.69
C TRP A 25 16.77 -11.76 10.21
N ASP A 26 16.93 -10.54 10.72
CA ASP A 26 16.55 -10.22 12.10
C ASP A 26 15.01 -10.32 12.27
N LEU A 27 14.52 -10.24 13.51
CA LEU A 27 13.08 -10.36 13.79
C LEU A 27 12.26 -9.29 13.05
N GLY A 28 12.77 -8.06 12.99
CA GLY A 28 12.08 -6.95 12.34
C GLY A 28 11.98 -7.14 10.83
N SER A 29 13.09 -7.52 10.17
CA SER A 29 13.09 -7.77 8.72
C SER A 29 12.33 -9.05 8.35
N SER A 30 12.31 -10.06 9.23
CA SER A 30 11.51 -11.27 9.05
C SER A 30 10.01 -10.98 9.16
N PHE A 31 9.60 -10.13 10.12
CA PHE A 31 8.22 -9.67 10.23
C PHE A 31 7.82 -8.84 9.01
N PHE A 32 8.72 -7.96 8.54
CA PHE A 32 8.51 -7.21 7.32
C PHE A 32 8.32 -8.14 6.11
N PHE A 33 9.20 -9.12 5.92
CA PHE A 33 9.05 -10.13 4.88
C PHE A 33 7.71 -10.84 4.97
N ALA A 34 7.31 -11.33 6.14
CA ALA A 34 6.03 -12.00 6.35
C ALA A 34 4.84 -11.12 5.92
N GLY A 35 4.87 -9.84 6.31
CA GLY A 35 3.87 -8.88 5.89
C GLY A 35 3.85 -8.66 4.37
N THR A 36 5.00 -8.57 3.70
CA THR A 36 5.06 -8.41 2.22
C THR A 36 4.44 -9.59 1.48
N VAL A 37 4.50 -10.79 2.06
CA VAL A 37 3.91 -12.00 1.49
C VAL A 37 2.38 -11.95 1.60
N ILE A 38 1.82 -11.67 2.80
CA ILE A 38 0.37 -11.70 3.01
C ILE A 38 -0.37 -10.51 2.38
N THR A 39 0.31 -9.37 2.24
CA THR A 39 -0.22 -8.18 1.53
C THR A 39 -0.09 -8.29 0.01
N THR A 40 0.62 -9.30 -0.48
CA THR A 40 0.99 -9.46 -1.90
C THR A 40 1.78 -8.30 -2.51
N ILE A 41 2.36 -7.42 -1.68
CA ILE A 41 3.26 -6.37 -2.17
C ILE A 41 4.54 -7.01 -2.71
N GLY A 42 5.15 -7.91 -1.94
CA GLY A 42 6.25 -8.74 -2.41
C GLY A 42 7.47 -8.00 -2.96
N PHE A 43 8.00 -6.98 -2.26
CA PHE A 43 9.17 -6.19 -2.69
C PHE A 43 10.36 -7.02 -3.20
N GLY A 44 10.58 -8.24 -2.70
CA GLY A 44 11.58 -9.15 -3.24
C GLY A 44 13.04 -8.81 -2.93
N ASN A 45 13.30 -7.70 -2.24
CA ASN A 45 14.61 -7.35 -1.68
C ASN A 45 15.14 -8.43 -0.72
N ILE A 46 14.23 -9.08 0.03
CA ILE A 46 14.52 -10.24 0.87
C ILE A 46 13.62 -11.40 0.42
N SER A 47 14.20 -12.57 0.16
CA SER A 47 13.45 -13.76 -0.29
C SER A 47 14.08 -15.07 0.21
N PRO A 48 13.25 -16.11 0.48
CA PRO A 48 13.74 -17.37 1.02
C PRO A 48 14.63 -18.09 0.00
N ARG A 49 15.88 -18.36 0.39
CA ARG A 49 16.84 -19.08 -0.45
C ARG A 49 16.82 -20.59 -0.22
N THR A 50 16.51 -21.03 1.00
CA THR A 50 16.48 -22.44 1.39
C THR A 50 15.26 -23.16 0.81
N GLN A 51 15.38 -24.46 0.55
CA GLN A 51 14.26 -25.28 0.07
C GLN A 51 13.10 -25.28 1.09
N GLY A 52 13.41 -25.44 2.38
CA GLY A 52 12.42 -25.38 3.45
C GLY A 52 11.73 -24.01 3.56
N GLY A 53 12.48 -22.91 3.46
CA GLY A 53 11.92 -21.56 3.50
C GLY A 53 10.97 -21.27 2.34
N LYS A 54 11.26 -21.80 1.14
CA LYS A 54 10.36 -21.71 -0.02
C LYS A 54 9.07 -22.50 0.19
N ILE A 55 9.16 -23.73 0.68
CA ILE A 55 7.98 -24.56 1.00
C ILE A 55 7.11 -23.86 2.06
N PHE A 56 7.73 -23.35 3.13
CA PHE A 56 7.03 -22.58 4.15
C PHE A 56 6.34 -21.34 3.56
N CYS A 57 7.05 -20.56 2.72
CA CYS A 57 6.50 -19.37 2.08
C CYS A 57 5.27 -19.68 1.21
N ILE A 58 5.24 -20.82 0.50
CA ILE A 58 4.08 -21.26 -0.27
C ILE A 58 2.87 -21.49 0.64
N ILE A 59 3.05 -22.28 1.71
CA ILE A 59 1.96 -22.57 2.67
C ILE A 59 1.50 -21.29 3.37
N TYR A 60 2.45 -20.45 3.78
CA TYR A 60 2.19 -19.19 4.46
C TYR A 60 1.40 -18.21 3.58
N ALA A 61 1.74 -18.09 2.29
CA ALA A 61 1.00 -17.26 1.35
C ALA A 61 -0.43 -17.76 1.13
N LEU A 62 -0.61 -19.08 0.92
CA LEU A 62 -1.93 -19.67 0.66
C LEU A 62 -2.93 -19.45 1.80
N LEU A 63 -2.47 -19.45 3.06
CA LEU A 63 -3.30 -19.22 4.24
C LEU A 63 -3.36 -17.74 4.64
N GLY A 64 -2.25 -17.04 4.52
CA GLY A 64 -2.09 -15.67 4.98
C GLY A 64 -2.79 -14.64 4.09
N ILE A 65 -2.77 -14.81 2.77
CA ILE A 65 -3.42 -13.87 1.85
C ILE A 65 -4.95 -13.84 2.06
N PRO A 66 -5.68 -14.98 2.15
CA PRO A 66 -7.10 -14.96 2.48
C PRO A 66 -7.39 -14.32 3.85
N LEU A 67 -6.58 -14.64 4.88
CA LEU A 67 -6.74 -14.05 6.21
C LEU A 67 -6.54 -12.53 6.19
N PHE A 68 -5.52 -12.06 5.46
CA PHE A 68 -5.29 -10.64 5.27
C PHE A 68 -6.43 -9.99 4.48
N GLY A 69 -7.03 -10.69 3.51
CA GLY A 69 -8.23 -10.23 2.81
C GLY A 69 -9.41 -9.96 3.74
N PHE A 70 -9.66 -10.84 4.72
CA PHE A 70 -10.69 -10.59 5.74
C PHE A 70 -10.38 -9.39 6.63
N LEU A 71 -9.11 -9.24 7.04
CA LEU A 71 -8.66 -8.07 7.80
C LEU A 71 -8.89 -6.79 6.99
N LEU A 72 -8.50 -6.80 5.72
CA LEU A 72 -8.63 -5.65 4.82
C LEU A 72 -10.08 -5.27 4.59
N ALA A 73 -10.98 -6.26 4.44
CA ALA A 73 -12.42 -6.03 4.36
C ALA A 73 -12.94 -5.36 5.64
N GLY A 74 -12.58 -5.89 6.82
CA GLY A 74 -12.99 -5.31 8.09
C GLY A 74 -12.49 -3.88 8.30
N VAL A 75 -11.22 -3.60 7.97
CA VAL A 75 -10.65 -2.24 8.02
C VAL A 75 -11.35 -1.33 7.01
N GLY A 76 -11.64 -1.83 5.79
CA GLY A 76 -12.39 -1.12 4.76
C GLY A 76 -13.79 -0.73 5.20
N ASP A 77 -14.51 -1.62 5.89
CA ASP A 77 -15.85 -1.34 6.43
C ASP A 77 -15.83 -0.27 7.52
N GLN A 78 -14.83 -0.31 8.41
CA GLN A 78 -14.64 0.71 9.44
C GLN A 78 -14.34 2.08 8.81
N LEU A 79 -13.41 2.14 7.84
CA LEU A 79 -13.13 3.34 7.08
C LEU A 79 -14.42 3.84 6.41
N GLY A 80 -15.11 2.99 5.66
CA GLY A 80 -16.37 3.32 4.98
C GLY A 80 -17.43 3.88 5.92
N THR A 81 -17.55 3.35 7.13
CA THR A 81 -18.49 3.85 8.16
C THR A 81 -18.08 5.23 8.67
N ILE A 82 -16.79 5.45 8.95
CA ILE A 82 -16.26 6.76 9.37
C ILE A 82 -16.53 7.80 8.28
N PHE A 83 -16.26 7.45 7.02
CA PHE A 83 -16.50 8.32 5.89
C PHE A 83 -17.99 8.55 5.65
N GLY A 84 -18.84 7.53 5.77
CA GLY A 84 -20.29 7.67 5.66
C GLY A 84 -20.86 8.64 6.69
N LYS A 85 -20.38 8.60 7.93
CA LYS A 85 -20.74 9.58 8.97
C LYS A 85 -20.25 10.99 8.62
N GLY A 86 -19.05 11.12 8.08
CA GLY A 86 -18.49 12.39 7.60
C GLY A 86 -19.32 12.98 6.47
N ILE A 87 -19.67 12.16 5.47
CA ILE A 87 -20.52 12.54 4.34
C ILE A 87 -21.87 12.98 4.85
N ALA A 88 -22.57 12.20 5.69
CA ALA A 88 -23.89 12.56 6.21
C ALA A 88 -23.91 13.95 6.89
N LYS A 89 -22.83 14.33 7.58
CA LYS A 89 -22.68 15.66 8.19
C LYS A 89 -22.49 16.78 7.15
N VAL A 90 -21.76 16.49 6.08
CA VAL A 90 -21.63 17.39 4.93
C VAL A 90 -22.97 17.51 4.20
N GLU A 91 -23.69 16.40 3.96
CA GLU A 91 -25.00 16.39 3.30
C GLU A 91 -26.02 17.24 4.08
N ASP A 92 -26.12 17.11 5.41
CA ASP A 92 -27.02 17.94 6.23
C ASP A 92 -26.75 19.46 6.09
N THR A 93 -25.48 19.82 5.91
CA THR A 93 -25.07 21.21 5.71
C THR A 93 -25.46 21.71 4.31
N PHE A 94 -25.32 20.88 3.27
CA PHE A 94 -25.60 21.25 1.88
C PHE A 94 -27.07 21.12 1.46
N VAL A 95 -27.86 20.28 2.13
CA VAL A 95 -29.32 20.22 1.92
C VAL A 95 -29.96 21.57 2.24
N LYS A 96 -29.43 22.31 3.22
CA LYS A 96 -29.85 23.69 3.53
C LYS A 96 -29.62 24.67 2.37
N TRP A 97 -28.75 24.32 1.42
CA TRP A 97 -28.36 25.13 0.26
C TRP A 97 -29.09 24.71 -1.04
N ASN A 98 -30.11 23.85 -0.94
CA ASN A 98 -30.96 23.41 -2.05
C ASN A 98 -30.18 22.74 -3.22
N VAL A 99 -29.09 22.03 -2.91
CA VAL A 99 -28.25 21.32 -3.89
C VAL A 99 -28.81 19.92 -4.16
N SER A 100 -28.75 19.46 -5.42
CA SER A 100 -29.20 18.11 -5.82
C SER A 100 -28.37 16.99 -5.19
N GLN A 101 -29.05 15.91 -4.77
CA GLN A 101 -28.46 14.71 -4.16
C GLN A 101 -27.33 14.07 -4.99
N THR A 102 -27.44 14.06 -6.32
CA THR A 102 -26.38 13.51 -7.19
C THR A 102 -25.11 14.36 -7.14
N LYS A 103 -25.24 15.69 -7.07
CA LYS A 103 -24.09 16.59 -6.98
C LYS A 103 -23.38 16.42 -5.64
N ILE A 104 -24.15 16.27 -4.54
CA ILE A 104 -23.61 16.05 -3.20
C ILE A 104 -22.79 14.75 -3.16
N ARG A 105 -23.30 13.65 -3.72
CA ARG A 105 -22.55 12.39 -3.80
C ARG A 105 -21.23 12.52 -4.56
N ILE A 106 -21.24 13.18 -5.72
CA ILE A 106 -20.02 13.42 -6.51
C ILE A 106 -19.02 14.27 -5.73
N ILE A 107 -19.47 15.37 -5.11
CA ILE A 107 -18.61 16.25 -4.31
C ILE A 107 -18.00 15.49 -3.14
N SER A 108 -18.81 14.73 -2.40
CA SER A 108 -18.37 13.88 -1.28
C SER A 108 -17.32 12.86 -1.71
N THR A 109 -17.51 12.21 -2.87
CA THR A 109 -16.52 11.30 -3.45
C THR A 109 -15.21 12.01 -3.81
N ILE A 110 -15.27 13.19 -4.43
CA ILE A 110 -14.07 13.95 -4.78
C ILE A 110 -13.31 14.37 -3.51
N ILE A 111 -14.02 14.85 -2.49
CA ILE A 111 -13.43 15.22 -1.20
C ILE A 111 -12.78 14.00 -0.54
N PHE A 112 -13.44 12.84 -0.57
CA PHE A 112 -12.89 11.59 -0.05
C PHE A 112 -11.58 11.22 -0.75
N ILE A 113 -11.55 11.27 -2.09
CA ILE A 113 -10.34 10.97 -2.88
C ILE A 113 -9.21 11.95 -2.52
N LEU A 114 -9.50 13.25 -2.51
CA LEU A 114 -8.51 14.29 -2.22
C LEU A 114 -7.96 14.16 -0.80
N PHE A 115 -8.83 13.94 0.18
CA PHE A 115 -8.43 13.78 1.58
C PHE A 115 -7.55 12.54 1.77
N GLY A 116 -7.92 11.42 1.17
CA GLY A 116 -7.10 10.21 1.23
C GLY A 116 -5.79 10.34 0.44
N CYS A 117 -5.76 11.07 -0.68
CA CYS A 117 -4.50 11.40 -1.35
C CYS A 117 -3.57 12.23 -0.44
N VAL A 118 -4.10 13.18 0.32
CA VAL A 118 -3.29 13.94 1.28
C VAL A 118 -2.76 13.03 2.39
N LEU A 119 -3.63 12.23 3.01
CA LEU A 119 -3.27 11.41 4.17
C LEU A 119 -2.41 10.19 3.84
N PHE A 120 -2.68 9.50 2.74
CA PHE A 120 -2.05 8.21 2.42
C PHE A 120 -0.99 8.32 1.33
N VAL A 121 -0.92 9.44 0.60
CA VAL A 121 0.09 9.67 -0.46
C VAL A 121 1.02 10.83 -0.11
N ALA A 122 0.49 12.05 0.01
CA ALA A 122 1.33 13.24 0.16
C ALA A 122 2.08 13.28 1.50
N LEU A 123 1.36 13.07 2.61
CA LEU A 123 1.95 13.10 3.95
C LEU A 123 3.03 12.00 4.12
N PRO A 124 2.78 10.72 3.78
CA PRO A 124 3.80 9.68 3.84
C PRO A 124 4.98 9.97 2.91
N ALA A 125 4.74 10.47 1.69
CA ALA A 125 5.84 10.83 0.78
C ALA A 125 6.75 11.92 1.36
N VAL A 126 6.20 12.91 2.08
CA VAL A 126 7.01 13.91 2.81
C VAL A 126 7.82 13.24 3.91
N ILE A 127 7.24 12.32 4.68
CA ILE A 127 7.95 11.58 5.72
C ILE A 127 9.10 10.76 5.13
N PHE A 128 8.82 9.96 4.09
CA PHE A 128 9.83 9.13 3.42
C PHE A 128 10.95 9.96 2.81
N LYS A 129 10.65 11.11 2.21
CA LYS A 129 11.67 12.04 1.73
C LYS A 129 12.64 12.48 2.84
N HIS A 130 12.13 12.76 4.04
CA HIS A 130 12.98 13.23 5.15
C HIS A 130 13.75 12.09 5.83
N ILE A 131 13.12 10.92 6.00
CA ILE A 131 13.72 9.80 6.73
C ILE A 131 14.63 8.97 5.83
N GLU A 132 14.19 8.63 4.62
CA GLU A 132 14.94 7.78 3.69
C GLU A 132 15.87 8.59 2.77
N GLY A 133 15.80 9.93 2.81
CA GLY A 133 16.60 10.81 1.96
C GLY A 133 16.23 10.79 0.48
N TRP A 134 15.08 10.19 0.12
CA TRP A 134 14.60 10.13 -1.26
C TRP A 134 14.16 11.50 -1.78
N ASN A 135 14.20 11.70 -3.09
CA ASN A 135 13.58 12.90 -3.67
C ASN A 135 12.05 12.79 -3.63
N THR A 136 11.35 13.90 -3.91
CA THR A 136 9.88 13.93 -3.84
C THR A 136 9.21 12.95 -4.80
N LEU A 137 9.77 12.77 -6.01
CA LEU A 137 9.20 11.88 -7.01
C LEU A 137 9.34 10.41 -6.59
N ASP A 138 10.52 10.01 -6.13
CA ASP A 138 10.81 8.66 -5.67
C ASP A 138 9.96 8.28 -4.45
N ALA A 139 9.74 9.23 -3.53
CA ALA A 139 8.88 9.01 -2.37
C ALA A 139 7.40 8.81 -2.77
N ILE A 140 6.88 9.62 -3.71
CA ILE A 140 5.52 9.44 -4.23
C ILE A 140 5.42 8.12 -5.01
N TYR A 141 6.43 7.81 -5.82
CA TYR A 141 6.54 6.56 -6.56
C TYR A 141 6.48 5.36 -5.63
N PHE A 142 7.31 5.33 -4.58
CA PHE A 142 7.30 4.28 -3.57
C PHE A 142 5.91 4.10 -2.95
N VAL A 143 5.25 5.20 -2.56
CA VAL A 143 3.91 5.14 -1.97
C VAL A 143 2.91 4.50 -2.93
N VAL A 144 2.86 4.96 -4.19
CA VAL A 144 1.93 4.42 -5.18
C VAL A 144 2.20 2.94 -5.44
N ILE A 145 3.44 2.57 -5.76
CA ILE A 145 3.84 1.19 -6.08
C ILE A 145 3.58 0.23 -4.91
N THR A 146 3.75 0.71 -3.67
CA THR A 146 3.48 -0.06 -2.45
C THR A 146 1.98 -0.25 -2.24
N LEU A 147 1.18 0.83 -2.27
CA LEU A 147 -0.26 0.76 -1.97
C LEU A 147 -1.08 0.15 -3.11
N THR A 148 -0.58 0.12 -4.34
CA THR A 148 -1.17 -0.68 -5.42
C THR A 148 -0.70 -2.13 -5.43
N THR A 149 0.07 -2.56 -4.42
CA THR A 149 0.66 -3.90 -4.30
C THR A 149 1.45 -4.34 -5.54
N ILE A 150 2.06 -3.39 -6.26
CA ILE A 150 2.97 -3.71 -7.38
C ILE A 150 4.32 -4.13 -6.82
N GLY A 151 4.82 -3.37 -5.83
CA GLY A 151 5.98 -3.72 -5.01
C GLY A 151 7.24 -4.11 -5.78
N PHE A 152 7.74 -3.23 -6.67
CA PHE A 152 8.97 -3.51 -7.41
C PHE A 152 10.21 -3.75 -6.52
N GLY A 153 10.25 -3.09 -5.35
CA GLY A 153 11.32 -3.27 -4.36
C GLY A 153 12.64 -2.58 -4.68
N ASP A 154 12.65 -1.72 -5.70
CA ASP A 154 13.71 -0.76 -5.97
C ASP A 154 13.79 0.33 -4.89
N TYR A 155 12.67 0.66 -4.25
CA TYR A 155 12.59 1.44 -3.03
C TYR A 155 11.88 0.65 -1.92
N VAL A 156 12.49 0.60 -0.73
CA VAL A 156 11.94 -0.09 0.45
C VAL A 156 12.20 0.74 1.70
N ALA A 157 11.13 1.20 2.34
CA ALA A 157 11.24 1.94 3.60
C ALA A 157 11.77 1.03 4.73
N GLY A 158 12.77 1.50 5.46
CA GLY A 158 13.41 0.72 6.52
C GLY A 158 14.45 -0.29 6.02
N GLY A 159 14.82 -0.24 4.73
CA GLY A 159 15.70 -1.20 4.06
C GLY A 159 17.18 -0.81 3.98
N SER A 160 17.51 0.47 4.21
CA SER A 160 18.89 0.98 4.22
C SER A 160 19.56 0.78 5.58
N ASP A 161 20.89 0.73 5.67
CA ASP A 161 21.68 0.62 6.92
C ASP A 161 21.73 1.93 7.75
N ILE A 162 20.73 2.81 7.60
CA ILE A 162 20.61 4.03 8.40
C ILE A 162 20.02 3.71 9.78
N GLU A 163 20.33 4.54 10.77
CA GLU A 163 19.77 4.41 12.11
C GLU A 163 18.32 4.92 12.11
N TYR A 164 17.36 3.99 12.21
CA TYR A 164 15.94 4.32 12.33
C TYR A 164 15.51 4.43 13.78
N LEU A 165 14.51 5.25 14.02
CA LEU A 165 13.75 5.20 15.27
C LEU A 165 12.96 3.88 15.35
N ASP A 166 12.93 3.25 16.52
CA ASP A 166 12.28 1.94 16.73
C ASP A 166 10.80 1.90 16.28
N PHE A 167 10.10 3.03 16.39
CA PHE A 167 8.68 3.13 16.00
C PHE A 167 8.47 3.31 14.49
N TYR A 168 9.51 3.60 13.71
CA TYR A 168 9.38 3.90 12.28
C TYR A 168 8.79 2.72 11.49
N LYS A 169 9.41 1.53 11.58
CA LYS A 169 8.94 0.34 10.86
C LYS A 169 7.51 -0.08 11.26
N PRO A 170 7.13 -0.09 12.55
CA PRO A 170 5.73 -0.29 12.95
C PRO A 170 4.75 0.74 12.38
N VAL A 171 5.13 2.02 12.34
CA VAL A 171 4.29 3.07 11.74
C VAL A 171 4.12 2.88 10.24
N VAL A 172 5.18 2.50 9.52
CA VAL A 172 5.11 2.14 8.10
C VAL A 172 4.16 0.95 7.90
N TRP A 173 4.23 -0.08 8.74
CA TRP A 173 3.29 -1.22 8.70
C TRP A 173 1.83 -0.80 8.91
N PHE A 174 1.59 0.07 9.88
CA PHE A 174 0.26 0.62 10.12
C PHE A 174 -0.25 1.43 8.92
N TRP A 175 0.61 2.27 8.33
CA TRP A 175 0.29 3.01 7.11
C TRP A 175 -0.03 2.08 5.94
N ILE A 176 0.75 1.02 5.71
CA ILE A 176 0.46 0.02 4.66
C ILE A 176 -0.92 -0.59 4.89
N LEU A 177 -1.23 -1.04 6.10
CA LEU A 177 -2.51 -1.68 6.42
C LEU A 177 -3.70 -0.76 6.11
N VAL A 178 -3.68 0.48 6.61
CA VAL A 178 -4.78 1.43 6.41
C VAL A 178 -4.82 1.95 4.97
N GLY A 179 -3.65 2.21 4.38
CA GLY A 179 -3.50 2.68 3.00
C GLY A 179 -3.99 1.67 1.97
N LEU A 180 -3.72 0.37 2.17
CA LEU A 180 -4.25 -0.69 1.32
C LEU A 180 -5.78 -0.77 1.41
N ALA A 181 -6.35 -0.63 2.60
CA ALA A 181 -7.80 -0.64 2.77
C ALA A 181 -8.46 0.54 2.04
N TYR A 182 -7.84 1.72 2.12
CA TYR A 182 -8.25 2.90 1.38
C TYR A 182 -8.14 2.69 -0.15
N PHE A 183 -7.00 2.18 -0.64
CA PHE A 183 -6.81 1.91 -2.07
C PHE A 183 -7.81 0.86 -2.60
N ALA A 184 -8.08 -0.18 -1.83
CA ALA A 184 -9.10 -1.17 -2.18
C ALA A 184 -10.50 -0.53 -2.30
N ALA A 185 -10.86 0.39 -1.41
CA ALA A 185 -12.11 1.14 -1.51
C ALA A 185 -12.16 2.03 -2.77
N VAL A 186 -11.06 2.71 -3.09
CA VAL A 186 -10.95 3.52 -4.33
C VAL A 186 -11.08 2.65 -5.58
N LEU A 187 -10.41 1.49 -5.62
CA LEU A 187 -10.50 0.54 -6.74
C LEU A 187 -11.91 -0.02 -6.90
N SER A 188 -12.59 -0.36 -5.80
CA SER A 188 -13.98 -0.80 -5.80
C SER A 188 -14.90 0.27 -6.42
N MET A 189 -14.72 1.53 -6.00
CA MET A 189 -15.49 2.67 -6.51
C MET A 189 -15.25 2.93 -8.01
N ILE A 190 -14.00 2.86 -8.46
CA ILE A 190 -13.66 2.95 -9.90
C ILE A 190 -14.31 1.79 -10.66
N GLY A 191 -14.30 0.58 -10.10
CA GLY A 191 -14.96 -0.59 -10.68
C GLY A 191 -16.47 -0.37 -10.89
N ASP A 192 -17.15 0.24 -9.92
CA ASP A 192 -18.57 0.57 -10.04
C ASP A 192 -18.83 1.66 -11.09
N TRP A 193 -17.97 2.67 -11.18
CA TRP A 193 -18.07 3.69 -12.23
C TRP A 193 -17.88 3.10 -13.64
N LEU A 194 -16.89 2.21 -13.81
CA LEU A 194 -16.67 1.48 -15.07
C LEU A 194 -17.88 0.63 -15.45
N ARG A 195 -18.54 -0.02 -14.48
CA ARG A 195 -19.79 -0.77 -14.71
C ARG A 195 -20.92 0.14 -15.20
N VAL A 196 -21.06 1.35 -14.65
CA VAL A 196 -22.08 2.32 -15.08
C VAL A 196 -21.81 2.80 -16.51
N ILE A 197 -20.56 3.16 -16.82
CA ILE A 197 -20.17 3.57 -18.17
C ILE A 197 -20.41 2.44 -19.16
N SER A 198 -20.01 1.20 -18.82
CA SER A 198 -20.23 0.02 -19.68
C SER A 198 -21.71 -0.23 -19.98
N LYS A 199 -22.62 -0.01 -19.02
CA LYS A 199 -24.07 -0.12 -19.23
C LYS A 199 -24.58 0.96 -20.20
N LYS A 200 -24.20 2.23 -19.98
CA LYS A 200 -24.60 3.35 -20.86
C LYS A 200 -24.13 3.14 -22.30
N THR A 201 -22.87 2.76 -22.50
CA THR A 201 -22.33 2.49 -23.84
C THR A 201 -23.07 1.32 -24.51
N LYS A 202 -23.44 0.27 -23.78
CA LYS A 202 -24.25 -0.84 -24.33
C LYS A 202 -25.66 -0.42 -24.74
N GLU A 203 -26.27 0.51 -24.01
CA GLU A 203 -27.59 1.06 -24.35
C GLU A 203 -27.51 1.93 -25.61
N GLU A 204 -26.49 2.80 -25.70
CA GLU A 204 -26.25 3.63 -26.89
C GLU A 204 -25.98 2.77 -28.13
N VAL A 205 -25.16 1.73 -28.04
CA VAL A 205 -24.88 0.82 -29.17
C VAL A 205 -26.13 0.03 -29.60
N ARG A 206 -27.07 -0.27 -28.68
CA ARG A 206 -28.34 -0.92 -29.03
C ARG A 206 -29.34 0.01 -29.72
N LEU A 207 -29.14 1.32 -29.64
CA LEU A 207 -29.99 2.33 -30.28
C LEU A 207 -29.57 2.62 -31.72
N PHE A 208 -28.42 2.10 -32.16
CA PHE A 208 -27.94 2.12 -33.56
C PHE A 208 -28.21 0.79 -34.25
#